data_AF-A0A813DY37-F1
#
_entry.id   AF-A0A813DY37-F1
#
_cell.length_a   1.000
_cell.length_b   1.000
_cell.length_c   1.000
_cell.angle_alpha   90.00
_cell.angle_beta   90.00
_cell.angle_gamma   90.00
#
_symmetry.space_group_name_H-M   'P 1'
#
loop_
_entity.id
_entity.type
_entity.pdbx_description
1 polymer ?
#
loop_
_entity_poly.entity_id
_entity_poly.type
_entity_poly.pdbx_seq_one_letter_code
_entity_poly.pdbx_strand_id
1 'polypeptide(L)'
;MALITGGLGGLGVLATYELAAAGTGFVVTTSRSGRIASGQPELVQMQENLRMMCTHYSARIDGCDIGALSDLFQWIQRPDNQAEDLDLFATCVESIDKNPNLLGRSELAKIQKTREHLTETCDMLEEELLKHPGSSRDEWNLREMRKKEKKLDEVISKLQSKLGVSAQQETASTGESKTLRTFLAARDQA
;
A
#
# COMPACT_ATOMS: atom_id res chain seq x y z
N MET A 1 -2.13 -0.21 -20.53
CA MET A 1 -0.70 0.17 -20.43
C MET A 1 -0.26 0.73 -21.76
N ALA A 2 0.40 1.88 -21.76
CA ALA A 2 1.03 2.43 -22.96
C ALA A 2 2.52 2.72 -22.71
N LEU A 3 3.38 2.35 -23.67
CA LEU A 3 4.80 2.69 -23.67
C LEU A 3 5.07 3.63 -24.85
N ILE A 4 5.59 4.83 -24.58
CA ILE A 4 5.90 5.82 -25.60
C ILE A 4 7.41 6.08 -25.58
N THR A 5 8.06 5.76 -26.70
CA THR A 5 9.46 6.12 -26.89
C THR A 5 9.60 7.59 -27.26
N GLY A 6 10.55 8.29 -26.62
CA GLY A 6 10.67 9.74 -26.79
C GLY A 6 9.51 10.55 -26.20
N GLY A 7 8.80 10.00 -25.20
CA GLY A 7 7.60 10.60 -24.62
C GLY A 7 7.81 11.97 -23.93
N LEU A 8 9.06 12.36 -23.66
CA LEU A 8 9.39 13.69 -23.12
C LEU A 8 9.62 14.77 -24.21
N GLY A 9 9.48 14.41 -25.49
CA GLY A 9 9.47 15.37 -26.60
C GLY A 9 8.12 16.09 -26.76
N GLY A 10 8.05 17.15 -27.57
CA GLY A 10 6.82 17.92 -27.74
C GLY A 10 5.61 17.08 -28.18
N LEU A 11 5.76 16.26 -29.21
CA LEU A 11 4.70 15.33 -29.66
C LEU A 11 4.48 14.18 -28.68
N GLY A 12 5.54 13.74 -27.99
CA GLY A 12 5.47 12.66 -27.02
C GLY A 12 4.56 13.01 -25.85
N VAL A 13 4.67 14.25 -25.34
CA VAL A 13 3.86 14.76 -24.22
C VAL A 13 2.38 14.89 -24.61
N LEU A 14 2.09 15.29 -25.85
CA LEU A 14 0.71 15.34 -26.34
C LEU A 14 0.12 13.92 -26.46
N ALA A 15 0.89 12.98 -27.01
CA ALA A 15 0.44 11.59 -27.14
C ALA A 15 0.21 10.92 -25.78
N THR A 16 1.08 11.15 -24.79
CA THR A 16 0.86 10.64 -23.43
C THR A 16 -0.38 11.26 -22.79
N TYR A 17 -0.59 12.57 -22.96
CA TYR A 17 -1.74 13.28 -22.42
C TYR A 17 -3.07 12.71 -22.97
N GLU A 18 -3.16 12.52 -24.29
CA GLU A 18 -4.33 11.92 -24.93
C GLU A 18 -4.58 10.48 -24.47
N LEU A 19 -3.53 9.67 -24.33
CA LEU A 19 -3.68 8.30 -23.83
C LEU A 19 -4.14 8.24 -22.37
N ALA A 20 -3.71 9.20 -21.55
CA ALA A 20 -4.20 9.34 -20.19
C ALA A 20 -5.65 9.82 -20.14
N ALA A 21 -6.02 10.79 -20.98
CA ALA A 21 -7.39 11.26 -21.13
C ALA A 21 -8.34 10.14 -21.62
N ALA A 22 -7.84 9.22 -22.44
CA ALA A 22 -8.55 8.02 -22.88
C ALA A 22 -8.73 6.95 -21.77
N GLY A 23 -8.21 7.19 -20.56
CA GLY A 23 -8.37 6.29 -19.42
C GLY A 23 -7.36 5.15 -19.34
N THR A 24 -6.17 5.30 -19.95
CA THR A 24 -5.11 4.30 -19.80
C THR A 24 -4.64 4.23 -18.35
N GLY A 25 -4.71 3.05 -17.72
CA GLY A 25 -4.39 2.90 -16.29
C GLY A 25 -2.99 3.36 -15.87
N PHE A 26 -1.98 3.21 -16.75
CA PHE A 26 -0.65 3.79 -16.55
C PHE A 26 0.09 3.96 -17.87
N VAL A 27 0.96 4.96 -17.90
CA VAL A 27 1.74 5.36 -19.08
C VAL A 27 3.22 5.36 -18.74
N VAL A 28 4.04 4.76 -19.60
CA VAL A 28 5.50 4.73 -19.47
C VAL A 28 6.11 5.52 -20.62
N THR A 29 7.01 6.45 -20.31
CA THR A 29 7.76 7.20 -21.32
C THR A 29 9.24 6.89 -21.25
N THR A 30 9.89 6.74 -22.40
CA THR A 30 11.35 6.64 -22.46
C THR A 30 11.99 7.91 -23.03
N SER A 31 13.17 8.25 -22.53
CA SER A 31 13.99 9.34 -23.06
C SER A 31 15.47 9.14 -22.74
N ARG A 32 16.35 9.49 -23.67
CA ARG A 32 17.81 9.45 -23.45
C ARG A 32 18.27 10.47 -22.41
N SER A 33 17.70 11.67 -22.48
CA SER A 33 18.08 12.79 -21.61
C SER A 33 17.35 12.75 -20.26
N GLY A 34 16.17 12.13 -20.20
CA GLY A 34 15.27 12.21 -19.04
C GLY A 34 14.73 13.63 -18.78
N ARG A 35 14.99 14.58 -19.69
CA ARG A 35 14.54 15.97 -19.58
C ARG A 35 13.40 16.21 -20.57
N ILE A 36 12.46 17.04 -20.17
CA ILE A 36 11.42 17.57 -21.05
C ILE A 36 12.09 18.40 -22.13
N ALA A 37 11.76 18.15 -23.38
CA ALA A 37 12.37 18.85 -24.50
C ALA A 37 12.13 20.37 -24.38
N SER A 38 13.24 21.10 -24.41
CA SER A 38 13.31 22.57 -24.47
C SER A 38 12.74 23.34 -23.28
N GLY A 39 12.31 22.66 -22.19
CA GLY A 39 11.83 23.33 -20.97
C GLY A 39 10.65 24.28 -21.21
N GLN A 40 9.88 24.06 -22.29
CA GLN A 40 8.74 24.92 -22.59
C GLN A 40 7.70 24.80 -21.47
N PRO A 41 7.25 25.93 -20.89
CA PRO A 41 6.35 25.91 -19.75
C PRO A 41 5.03 25.21 -20.06
N GLU A 42 4.55 25.27 -21.32
CA GLU A 42 3.33 24.57 -21.72
C GLU A 42 3.47 23.05 -21.62
N LEU A 43 4.61 22.49 -22.04
CA LEU A 43 4.87 21.05 -21.99
C LEU A 43 5.07 20.56 -20.55
N VAL A 44 5.71 21.37 -19.71
CA VAL A 44 5.84 21.08 -18.28
C VAL A 44 4.47 21.02 -17.62
N GLN A 45 3.60 21.99 -17.92
CA GLN A 45 2.24 22.00 -17.40
C GLN A 45 1.42 20.79 -17.88
N MET A 46 1.52 20.41 -19.16
CA MET A 46 0.84 19.22 -19.68
C MET A 46 1.31 17.93 -19.01
N GLN A 47 2.61 17.79 -18.75
CA GLN A 47 3.13 16.62 -18.05
C GLN A 47 2.68 16.60 -16.58
N GLU A 48 2.55 17.75 -15.94
CA GLU A 48 2.02 17.81 -14.59
C GLU A 48 0.53 17.41 -14.56
N ASN A 49 -0.25 17.89 -15.53
CA ASN A 49 -1.64 17.47 -15.69
C ASN A 49 -1.75 15.96 -15.97
N LEU A 50 -0.85 15.39 -16.78
CA LEU A 50 -0.76 13.95 -17.06
C LEU A 50 -0.60 13.13 -15.76
N ARG A 51 0.28 13.56 -14.86
CA ARG A 51 0.54 12.88 -13.58
C ARG A 51 -0.66 12.89 -12.64
N MET A 52 -1.52 13.91 -12.73
CA MET A 52 -2.76 13.93 -11.95
C MET A 52 -3.82 12.98 -12.50
N MET A 53 -3.80 12.69 -13.81
CA MET A 53 -4.79 11.83 -14.46
C MET A 53 -4.43 10.36 -14.44
N CYS A 54 -3.14 10.03 -14.58
CA CYS A 54 -2.67 8.65 -14.65
C CYS A 54 -1.31 8.48 -13.99
N THR A 55 -1.01 7.26 -13.57
CA THR A 55 0.34 6.91 -13.09
C THR A 55 1.33 6.97 -14.27
N HIS A 56 2.28 7.91 -14.18
CA HIS A 56 3.27 8.16 -15.21
C HIS A 56 4.67 7.72 -14.75
N TYR A 57 5.27 6.76 -15.46
CA TYR A 57 6.65 6.34 -15.23
C TYR A 57 7.57 6.91 -16.32
N SER A 58 8.65 7.58 -15.89
CA SER A 58 9.65 8.12 -16.80
C SER A 58 10.95 7.32 -16.70
N ALA A 59 11.27 6.55 -17.73
CA ALA A 59 12.48 5.74 -17.80
C ALA A 59 13.56 6.43 -18.66
N ARG A 60 14.76 6.58 -18.10
CA ARG A 60 15.89 7.13 -18.83
C ARG A 60 16.62 6.04 -19.61
N ILE A 61 16.23 5.84 -20.87
CA ILE A 61 16.70 4.74 -21.71
C ILE A 61 16.94 5.24 -23.13
N ASP A 62 17.96 4.70 -23.78
CA ASP A 62 18.12 4.82 -25.23
C ASP A 62 17.27 3.77 -25.95
N GLY A 63 16.37 4.21 -26.82
CA GLY A 63 15.50 3.31 -27.58
C GLY A 63 16.26 2.40 -28.56
N CYS A 64 17.51 2.72 -28.86
CA CYS A 64 18.39 1.88 -29.69
C CYS A 64 19.09 0.77 -28.88
N ASP A 65 19.10 0.84 -27.55
CA ASP A 65 19.69 -0.20 -26.70
C ASP A 65 18.64 -1.28 -26.39
N ILE A 66 18.78 -2.43 -27.05
CA ILE A 66 17.87 -3.56 -26.88
C ILE A 66 17.94 -4.17 -25.47
N GLY A 67 19.10 -4.11 -24.81
CA GLY A 67 19.26 -4.61 -23.44
C GLY A 67 18.45 -3.76 -22.48
N ALA A 68 18.64 -2.44 -22.53
CA ALA A 68 17.89 -1.51 -21.70
C ALA A 68 16.37 -1.54 -21.95
N LEU A 69 15.96 -1.71 -23.21
CA LEU A 69 14.53 -1.85 -23.55
C LEU A 69 13.94 -3.17 -23.02
N SER A 70 14.68 -4.28 -23.14
CA SER A 70 14.29 -5.58 -22.57
C SER A 70 14.13 -5.50 -21.05
N ASP A 71 15.09 -4.90 -20.36
CA ASP A 71 15.05 -4.72 -18.91
C ASP A 71 13.86 -3.87 -18.47
N LEU A 72 13.54 -2.80 -19.22
CA LEU A 72 12.33 -2.00 -18.99
C LEU A 72 11.06 -2.82 -19.16
N PHE A 73 10.95 -3.61 -20.23
CA PHE A 73 9.77 -4.45 -20.43
C PHE A 73 9.60 -5.47 -19.32
N GLN A 74 10.70 -6.09 -18.86
CA GLN A 74 10.65 -6.99 -17.70
C GLN A 74 10.22 -6.26 -16.44
N TRP A 75 10.74 -5.06 -16.19
CA TRP A 75 10.37 -4.24 -15.03
C TRP A 75 8.88 -3.85 -15.05
N ILE A 76 8.37 -3.43 -16.21
CA ILE A 76 6.95 -3.06 -16.39
C ILE A 76 6.02 -4.26 -16.16
N GLN A 77 6.45 -5.46 -16.54
CA GLN A 77 5.66 -6.68 -16.37
C GLN A 77 5.69 -7.21 -14.92
N ARG A 78 6.49 -6.62 -14.02
CA ARG A 78 6.49 -7.05 -12.61
C ARG A 78 5.17 -6.68 -11.95
N PRO A 79 4.47 -7.66 -11.37
CA PRO A 79 3.18 -7.41 -10.73
C PRO A 79 3.31 -6.60 -9.42
N ASP A 80 4.50 -6.53 -8.82
CA ASP A 80 4.75 -5.83 -7.54
C ASP A 80 4.66 -4.29 -7.62
N ASN A 81 5.11 -3.66 -8.71
CA ASN A 81 5.23 -2.20 -8.78
C ASN A 81 3.88 -1.45 -8.84
N GLN A 82 2.78 -2.14 -9.14
CA GLN A 82 1.45 -1.53 -9.14
C GLN A 82 0.77 -1.57 -7.77
N ALA A 83 1.28 -2.39 -6.84
CA ALA A 83 0.71 -2.58 -5.52
C ALA A 83 1.40 -1.70 -4.46
N GLU A 84 2.70 -1.41 -4.60
CA GLU A 84 3.46 -0.69 -3.57
C GLU A 84 3.01 0.77 -3.39
N ASP A 85 2.65 1.49 -4.47
CA ASP A 85 2.19 2.88 -4.38
C ASP A 85 0.80 3.04 -3.72
N LEU A 86 0.06 1.92 -3.55
CA LEU A 86 -1.26 1.89 -2.92
C LEU A 86 -1.32 0.99 -1.67
N ASP A 87 -0.18 0.52 -1.14
CA ASP A 87 -0.19 -0.41 -0.01
C ASP A 87 -0.35 0.34 1.32
N LEU A 88 -1.52 0.98 1.46
CA LEU A 88 -2.11 1.42 2.73
C LEU A 88 -1.95 0.31 3.79
N PHE A 89 -2.02 -0.95 3.36
CA PHE A 89 -1.77 -2.12 4.18
C PHE A 89 -0.35 -2.14 4.78
N ALA A 90 0.71 -1.97 3.98
CA ALA A 90 2.07 -1.93 4.48
C ALA A 90 2.28 -0.76 5.44
N THR A 91 1.77 0.43 5.10
CA THR A 91 1.86 1.61 5.98
C THR A 91 1.12 1.41 7.29
N CYS A 92 -0.07 0.80 7.28
CA CYS A 92 -0.82 0.47 8.49
C CYS A 92 -0.12 -0.60 9.33
N VAL A 93 0.35 -1.69 8.72
CA VAL A 93 1.08 -2.76 9.42
C VAL A 93 2.37 -2.23 10.04
N GLU A 94 3.13 -1.41 9.33
CA GLU A 94 4.35 -0.80 9.84
C GLU A 94 4.07 0.19 10.98
N SER A 95 2.98 0.96 10.89
CA SER A 95 2.52 1.84 11.95
C SER A 95 2.12 1.05 13.21
N ILE A 96 1.47 -0.10 13.04
CA ILE A 96 1.09 -1.00 14.14
C ILE A 96 2.34 -1.62 14.80
N ASP A 97 3.32 -2.05 14.02
CA ASP A 97 4.54 -2.68 14.55
C ASP A 97 5.42 -1.65 15.29
N LYS A 98 5.45 -0.39 14.83
CA LYS A 98 6.19 0.71 15.48
C LYS A 98 5.49 1.26 16.72
N ASN A 99 4.15 1.32 16.73
CA ASN A 99 3.37 1.93 17.81
C ASN A 99 2.23 1.02 18.31
N PRO A 100 2.54 -0.13 18.91
CA PRO A 100 1.52 -1.10 19.35
C PRO A 100 0.65 -0.60 20.52
N ASN A 101 1.06 0.47 21.21
CA ASN A 101 0.36 1.00 22.39
C ASN A 101 -0.81 1.95 22.05
N LEU A 102 -0.96 2.34 20.79
CA LEU A 102 -2.01 3.27 20.35
C LEU A 102 -3.31 2.54 19.95
N LEU A 103 -3.28 1.22 19.78
CA LEU A 103 -4.43 0.44 19.31
C LEU A 103 -5.31 -0.05 20.46
N GLY A 104 -6.49 0.53 20.59
CA GLY A 104 -7.53 0.09 21.53
C GLY A 104 -8.29 -1.16 21.06
N ARG A 105 -9.16 -1.71 21.93
CA ARG A 105 -10.01 -2.89 21.63
C ARG A 105 -10.89 -2.71 20.37
N SER A 106 -11.25 -1.47 20.04
CA SER A 106 -12.06 -1.13 18.85
C SER A 106 -11.29 -1.27 17.54
N GLU A 107 -9.97 -1.08 17.53
CA GLU A 107 -9.14 -1.20 16.33
C GLU A 107 -8.77 -2.66 16.07
N LEU A 108 -8.60 -3.46 17.13
CA LEU A 108 -8.43 -4.91 17.00
C LEU A 108 -9.63 -5.56 16.30
N ALA A 109 -10.86 -5.15 16.66
CA ALA A 109 -12.08 -5.63 15.99
C ALA A 109 -12.11 -5.25 14.49
N LYS A 110 -11.61 -4.07 14.12
CA LYS A 110 -11.51 -3.66 12.70
C LYS A 110 -10.49 -4.51 11.95
N ILE A 111 -9.33 -4.76 12.55
CA ILE A 111 -8.28 -5.61 11.97
C ILE A 111 -8.77 -7.05 11.79
N GLN A 112 -9.50 -7.59 12.78
CA GLN A 112 -10.13 -8.91 12.68
C GLN A 112 -11.15 -8.97 11.54
N LYS A 113 -12.01 -7.95 11.41
CA LYS A 113 -12.97 -7.87 10.31
C LYS A 113 -12.29 -7.79 8.93
N THR A 114 -11.19 -7.03 8.83
CA THR A 114 -10.39 -6.96 7.61
C THR A 114 -9.76 -8.31 7.29
N ARG A 115 -9.29 -9.05 8.30
CA ARG A 115 -8.77 -10.41 8.13
C ARG A 115 -9.83 -11.36 7.59
N GLU A 116 -11.01 -11.39 8.21
CA GLU A 116 -12.14 -12.24 7.76
C GLU A 116 -12.48 -12.01 6.29
N HIS A 117 -12.61 -10.73 5.89
CA HIS A 117 -12.86 -10.38 4.49
C HIS A 117 -11.73 -10.84 3.55
N LEU A 118 -10.47 -10.77 3.99
CA LEU A 118 -9.32 -11.18 3.19
C LEU A 118 -9.27 -12.70 3.02
N THR A 119 -9.61 -13.46 4.07
CA THR A 119 -9.78 -14.92 4.01
C THR A 119 -10.91 -15.31 3.06
N GLU A 120 -12.09 -14.68 3.17
CA GLU A 120 -13.21 -14.92 2.25
C GLU A 120 -12.83 -14.65 0.78
N THR A 121 -12.04 -13.60 0.54
CA THR A 121 -11.57 -13.26 -0.81
C THR A 121 -10.57 -14.29 -1.34
N CYS A 122 -9.69 -14.82 -0.49
CA CYS A 122 -8.78 -15.91 -0.85
C CYS A 122 -9.55 -17.19 -1.23
N ASP A 123 -10.56 -17.56 -0.43
CA ASP A 123 -11.37 -18.76 -0.67
C ASP A 123 -12.13 -18.67 -2.00
N MET A 124 -12.72 -17.51 -2.30
CA MET A 124 -13.38 -17.27 -3.59
C MET A 124 -12.40 -17.37 -4.77
N LEU A 125 -11.20 -16.78 -4.65
CA LEU A 125 -10.16 -16.86 -5.69
C LEU A 125 -9.65 -18.29 -5.88
N GLU A 126 -9.55 -19.08 -4.81
CA GLU A 126 -9.19 -20.51 -4.89
C GLU A 126 -10.24 -21.34 -5.62
N GLU A 127 -11.52 -21.10 -5.34
CA GLU A 127 -12.60 -21.75 -6.06
C GLU A 127 -12.62 -21.39 -7.56
N GLU A 128 -12.34 -20.14 -7.90
CA GLU A 128 -12.26 -19.70 -9.29
C GLU A 128 -11.06 -20.31 -10.03
N LEU A 129 -9.89 -20.38 -9.38
CA LEU A 129 -8.70 -21.05 -9.91
C LEU A 129 -8.92 -22.54 -10.15
N LEU A 130 -9.67 -23.21 -9.26
CA LEU A 130 -10.07 -24.61 -9.43
C LEU A 130 -10.99 -24.81 -10.64
N LYS A 131 -11.90 -23.87 -10.90
CA LYS A 131 -12.85 -23.92 -12.03
C LYS A 131 -12.18 -23.51 -13.35
N HIS A 132 -11.19 -22.62 -13.30
CA HIS A 132 -10.48 -22.08 -14.47
C HIS A 132 -8.96 -22.08 -14.27
N PRO A 133 -8.30 -23.25 -14.40
CA PRO A 133 -6.85 -23.33 -14.32
C PRO A 133 -6.23 -22.69 -15.57
N GLY A 134 -5.56 -21.53 -15.44
CA GLY A 134 -4.87 -20.95 -16.59
C GLY A 134 -4.37 -19.51 -16.47
N SER A 135 -4.74 -18.77 -15.43
CA SER A 135 -4.27 -17.40 -15.24
C SER A 135 -3.09 -17.39 -14.26
N SER A 136 -1.86 -17.29 -14.77
CA SER A 136 -0.65 -17.11 -13.95
C SER A 136 -0.73 -15.87 -13.05
N ARG A 137 -1.60 -14.90 -13.40
CA ARG A 137 -1.90 -13.71 -12.61
C ARG A 137 -2.72 -14.04 -11.37
N ASP A 138 -3.72 -14.92 -11.48
CA ASP A 138 -4.61 -15.24 -10.35
C ASP A 138 -3.90 -16.12 -9.32
N GLU A 139 -3.08 -17.07 -9.78
CA GLU A 139 -2.19 -17.84 -8.89
C GLU A 139 -1.18 -16.97 -8.14
N TRP A 140 -0.74 -15.88 -8.75
CA TRP A 140 0.15 -14.92 -8.12
C TRP A 140 -0.61 -14.03 -7.12
N ASN A 141 -1.77 -13.51 -7.49
CA ASN A 141 -2.64 -12.72 -6.60
C ASN A 141 -2.99 -13.50 -5.34
N LEU A 142 -3.34 -14.78 -5.49
CA LEU A 142 -3.66 -15.64 -4.36
C LEU A 142 -2.47 -15.81 -3.41
N ARG A 143 -1.26 -16.00 -3.96
CA ARG A 143 -0.04 -16.09 -3.15
C ARG A 143 0.24 -14.80 -2.38
N GLU A 144 0.06 -13.65 -2.99
CA GLU A 144 0.23 -12.36 -2.32
C GLU A 144 -0.83 -12.11 -1.25
N MET A 145 -2.10 -12.44 -1.52
CA MET A 145 -3.17 -12.29 -0.53
C MET A 145 -2.93 -13.19 0.69
N ARG A 146 -2.51 -14.44 0.50
CA ARG A 146 -2.10 -15.33 1.60
C ARG A 146 -0.90 -14.80 2.39
N LYS A 147 0.07 -14.14 1.74
CA LYS A 147 1.18 -13.47 2.46
C LYS A 147 0.66 -12.31 3.33
N LYS A 148 -0.27 -11.51 2.82
CA LYS A 148 -0.89 -10.41 3.59
C LYS A 148 -1.71 -10.93 4.76
N GLU A 149 -2.48 -12.00 4.57
CA GLU A 149 -3.21 -12.70 5.63
C GLU A 149 -2.29 -13.17 6.76
N LYS A 150 -1.17 -13.82 6.41
CA LYS A 150 -0.19 -14.27 7.40
C LYS A 150 0.41 -13.11 8.21
N LYS A 151 0.69 -11.98 7.57
CA LYS A 151 1.16 -10.77 8.25
C LYS A 151 0.11 -10.21 9.21
N LEU A 152 -1.18 -10.25 8.85
CA LEU A 152 -2.27 -9.87 9.75
C LEU A 152 -2.36 -10.78 10.97
N ASP A 153 -2.19 -12.09 10.79
CA ASP A 153 -2.19 -13.06 11.90
C ASP A 153 -1.05 -12.82 12.90
N GLU A 154 0.13 -12.50 12.40
CA GLU A 154 1.27 -12.11 13.23
C GLU A 154 0.98 -10.82 14.03
N VAL A 155 0.32 -9.84 13.42
CA VAL A 155 -0.08 -8.60 14.11
C VAL A 155 -1.17 -8.85 15.16
N ILE A 156 -2.20 -9.63 14.81
CA ILE A 156 -3.30 -9.95 15.73
C ILE A 156 -2.79 -10.73 16.95
N SER A 157 -1.92 -11.72 16.75
CA SER A 157 -1.34 -12.49 17.86
C SER A 157 -0.44 -11.64 18.78
N LYS A 158 0.36 -10.73 18.21
CA LYS A 158 1.13 -9.73 18.98
C LYS A 158 0.22 -8.80 19.80
N LEU A 159 -0.90 -8.34 19.23
CA LEU A 159 -1.86 -7.48 19.93
C LEU A 159 -2.61 -8.23 21.04
N GLN A 160 -3.10 -9.44 20.77
CA GLN A 160 -3.84 -10.26 21.74
C GLN A 160 -2.97 -10.68 22.93
N SER A 161 -1.72 -11.10 22.70
CA SER A 161 -0.80 -11.43 23.79
C SER A 161 -0.53 -10.23 24.70
N LYS A 162 -0.35 -9.03 24.14
CA LYS A 162 -0.13 -7.81 24.94
C LYS A 162 -1.40 -7.34 25.68
N LEU A 163 -2.58 -7.42 25.07
CA LEU A 163 -3.85 -7.13 25.75
C LEU A 163 -4.14 -8.10 26.89
N GLY A 164 -3.75 -9.38 26.75
CA GLY A 164 -3.81 -10.38 27.82
C GLY A 164 -2.84 -10.09 28.97
N VAL A 165 -1.63 -9.62 28.67
CA VAL A 165 -0.63 -9.19 29.68
C VAL A 165 -1.07 -7.89 30.39
N SER A 166 -1.69 -6.96 29.67
CA SER A 166 -2.21 -5.71 30.22
C SER A 166 -3.34 -5.95 31.23
N ALA A 167 -4.20 -6.94 30.97
CA ALA A 167 -5.27 -7.33 31.89
C ALA A 167 -4.74 -7.93 33.20
N GLN A 168 -3.60 -8.63 33.17
CA GLN A 168 -2.96 -9.15 34.39
C GLN A 168 -2.22 -8.05 35.18
N GLN A 169 -1.64 -7.06 34.49
CA GLN A 169 -0.99 -5.92 35.16
C GLN A 169 -1.99 -4.97 35.82
N GLU A 170 -3.17 -4.71 35.23
CA GLU A 170 -4.22 -3.91 35.87
C GLU A 170 -4.77 -4.57 37.15
N THR A 171 -4.91 -5.90 37.17
CA THR A 171 -5.33 -6.62 38.38
C THR A 171 -4.27 -6.66 39.48
N ALA A 172 -2.99 -6.52 39.15
CA ALA A 172 -1.90 -6.47 40.13
C ALA A 172 -1.63 -5.07 40.68
N SER A 173 -2.04 -4.00 39.97
CA SER A 173 -1.87 -2.60 40.40
C SER A 173 -3.12 -1.97 41.04
N THR A 174 -4.19 -2.74 41.30
CA THR A 174 -5.34 -2.22 42.07
C THR A 174 -5.06 -2.30 43.57
N GLY A 175 -3.91 -1.76 44.00
CA GLY A 175 -3.64 -1.43 45.39
C GLY A 175 -4.33 -0.11 45.73
N GLU A 176 -5.41 -0.20 46.50
CA GLU A 176 -6.07 0.87 47.26
C GLU A 176 -6.07 2.27 46.62
N SER A 177 -7.04 2.52 45.73
CA SER A 177 -7.45 3.91 45.47
C SER A 177 -8.15 4.45 46.71
N LYS A 178 -7.39 5.09 47.61
CA LYS A 178 -7.94 5.88 48.71
C LYS A 178 -8.79 7.00 48.09
N THR A 179 -10.09 6.80 48.05
CA THR A 179 -11.08 7.80 47.63
C THR A 179 -10.88 9.11 48.39
N LEU A 180 -11.07 10.25 47.72
CA LEU A 180 -11.01 11.60 48.31
C LEU A 180 -11.79 11.78 49.63
N ARG A 181 -12.81 10.94 49.88
CA ARG A 181 -13.56 10.89 51.14
C ARG A 181 -12.71 10.45 52.34
N THR A 182 -11.79 9.51 52.19
CA THR A 182 -10.89 9.07 53.26
C THR A 182 -9.79 10.10 53.56
N PHE A 183 -9.45 10.97 52.60
CA PHE A 183 -8.53 12.09 52.82
C PHE A 183 -9.18 13.26 53.57
N LEU A 184 -10.45 13.56 53.28
CA LEU A 184 -11.17 14.65 53.96
C LEU A 184 -11.53 14.30 55.41
N ALA A 185 -11.89 13.05 55.70
CA ALA A 185 -12.20 12.62 57.07
C ALA A 185 -11.00 12.67 58.03
N ALA A 186 -9.76 12.56 57.52
CA ALA A 186 -8.55 12.63 58.33
C ALA A 186 -8.12 14.08 58.65
N ARG A 187 -8.64 15.09 57.94
CA ARG A 187 -8.29 16.50 58.16
C ARG A 187 -9.11 17.16 59.27
N ASP A 188 -10.28 16.62 59.60
CA ASP A 188 -11.16 17.16 60.64
C ASP A 188 -10.85 16.61 62.06
N GLN A 189 -9.78 15.81 62.21
CA GLN A 189 -9.33 15.27 63.51
C GLN A 189 -7.97 15.81 63.97
N ALA A 190 -7.46 16.88 63.35
CA ALA A 190 -6.28 17.63 63.80
C ALA A 190 -6.67 19.08 64.10
#